data_AF-A0A5D0TBX9-F1
#
_entry.id   AF-A0A5D0TBX9-F1
#
_cell.length_a   1.000
_cell.length_b   1.000
_cell.length_c   1.000
_cell.angle_alpha   90.00
_cell.angle_beta   90.00
_cell.angle_gamma   90.00
#
_symmetry.space_group_name_H-M   'P 1'
#
loop_
_entity.id
_entity.type
_entity.pdbx_description
1 polymer ?
#
loop_
_entity_poly.entity_id
_entity_poly.type
_entity_poly.pdbx_seq_one_letter_code
_entity_poly.pdbx_strand_id
1 'polypeptide(L)'
;MPLTEPYDDHLPPEEQVAAVRDTGEVDRSAGSEAASPPVDTEAGVEAITDAAGDAADPDAASGSADPDAPGGFADLAAADGAADLAAAGVVADPGGAGGDDDGAPEPEPVLPEPVRQRIVTLTAAVLPGLPADEVPVPLRRVAKFAPNRRARLGAPAIATQLTADPLFRQRVSARVLTDAGDLGAAVVEGTAPAAADPVEVAALAYLARPSGWRELIEASGAAVRAEADSAVVAELVREAEQRATRAEHDRAVARVEAEKLRDELARVREELGQQREEARQLTRTLRETQARERRATELLATERGRAARSAADADAELRRARARLAEAEAAAGAARTSAKEARSVDDARLWLLLETIGQAAVGLRRELALDPVDALPADFVADAFADQPGVATGAATRARDTDDPARLDQLLALPRAHLVVDGYNVTKRGFGEMSLEQQRKRLITGLGGIAAQTGDEVTVVFDGAERIPGLPPTPRGVRVLFSRKGETADELIRRLVRAEPSGRPVVVISSDREVADGVRRHGAYPLGADSLLRRLARS
;
A
#
# COMPACT_ATOMS: atom_id res chain seq x y z
N MET A 1 -55.21 -0.72 -8.96
CA MET A 1 -53.76 -0.60 -9.24
C MET A 1 -53.19 0.60 -8.48
N PRO A 2 -52.97 0.50 -7.16
CA PRO A 2 -52.14 1.46 -6.43
C PRO A 2 -50.67 1.04 -6.50
N LEU A 3 -49.74 2.00 -6.49
CA LEU A 3 -48.34 1.75 -6.19
C LEU A 3 -47.97 2.51 -4.91
N THR A 4 -47.79 1.72 -3.85
CA THR A 4 -46.84 1.93 -2.75
C THR A 4 -45.40 2.07 -3.33
N GLU A 5 -44.39 2.64 -2.67
CA GLU A 5 -44.17 3.06 -1.27
C GLU A 5 -43.06 4.16 -1.24
N PRO A 6 -42.71 4.77 -0.09
CA PRO A 6 -41.83 5.95 -0.03
C PRO A 6 -40.43 5.69 0.59
N TYR A 7 -39.59 6.74 0.54
CA TYR A 7 -38.54 7.14 1.51
C TYR A 7 -37.55 6.09 2.04
N ASP A 8 -36.24 6.31 1.80
CA ASP A 8 -35.16 5.68 2.56
C ASP A 8 -34.05 6.72 2.84
N ASP A 9 -33.65 6.83 4.10
CA ASP A 9 -32.73 7.85 4.64
C ASP A 9 -32.03 7.29 5.89
N HIS A 10 -30.83 6.73 5.74
CA HIS A 10 -29.98 6.35 6.87
C HIS A 10 -28.48 6.44 6.56
N LEU A 11 -27.79 7.30 7.32
CA LEU A 11 -26.32 7.28 7.47
C LEU A 11 -25.87 6.06 8.30
N PRO A 12 -24.63 5.57 8.10
CA PRO A 12 -24.01 4.59 8.99
C PRO A 12 -23.49 5.26 10.30
N PRO A 13 -23.49 4.54 11.45
CA PRO A 13 -22.93 5.03 12.70
C PRO A 13 -21.41 4.78 12.82
N GLU A 14 -20.74 5.59 13.63
CA GLU A 14 -19.35 5.37 14.06
C GLU A 14 -19.30 4.38 15.24
N GLU A 15 -18.44 3.36 15.18
CA GLU A 15 -18.12 2.50 16.34
C GLU A 15 -16.77 2.85 16.95
N GLN A 16 -16.79 3.06 18.27
CA GLN A 16 -15.60 3.33 19.09
C GLN A 16 -15.00 2.00 19.56
N VAL A 17 -13.72 1.77 19.29
CA VAL A 17 -12.99 0.59 19.81
C VAL A 17 -12.32 0.94 21.13
N ALA A 18 -12.82 0.35 22.22
CA ALA A 18 -12.25 0.48 23.56
C ALA A 18 -11.13 -0.55 23.83
N ALA A 19 -10.29 -0.24 24.82
CA ALA A 19 -9.06 -0.97 25.10
C ALA A 19 -9.27 -2.36 25.73
N VAL A 20 -8.34 -3.27 25.43
CA VAL A 20 -8.05 -4.46 26.24
C VAL A 20 -6.59 -4.38 26.70
N ARG A 21 -6.38 -4.53 28.01
CA ARG A 21 -5.05 -4.75 28.62
C ARG A 21 -4.80 -6.24 28.69
N ASP A 22 -3.57 -6.68 28.41
CA ASP A 22 -3.02 -7.84 29.10
C ASP A 22 -1.52 -7.68 29.36
N THR A 23 -1.06 -8.45 30.33
CA THR A 23 0.21 -8.42 31.05
C THR A 23 1.21 -9.44 30.47
N GLY A 24 2.51 -9.20 30.67
CA GLY A 24 3.53 -10.06 30.06
C GLY A 24 4.97 -9.62 30.34
N GLU A 25 5.29 -9.32 31.59
CA GLU A 25 6.63 -8.96 32.04
C GLU A 25 7.53 -10.21 32.09
N VAL A 26 8.61 -10.25 31.30
CA VAL A 26 9.69 -11.23 31.44
C VAL A 26 11.04 -10.52 31.39
N ASP A 27 11.67 -10.46 32.55
CA ASP A 27 12.99 -9.89 32.83
C ASP A 27 14.13 -10.67 32.17
N ARG A 28 15.06 -9.96 31.51
CA ARG A 28 16.44 -10.41 31.23
C ARG A 28 17.45 -9.26 31.24
N SER A 29 17.93 -8.93 32.44
CA SER A 29 19.36 -8.81 32.80
C SER A 29 20.35 -8.18 31.81
N ALA A 30 21.02 -7.11 32.25
CA ALA A 30 22.14 -6.45 31.56
C ALA A 30 23.53 -7.07 31.88
N GLY A 31 24.50 -6.79 30.99
CA GLY A 31 25.95 -7.07 31.10
C GLY A 31 26.54 -7.04 29.68
N SER A 32 27.25 -5.99 29.24
CA SER A 32 28.67 -5.69 29.54
C SER A 32 29.58 -6.89 29.24
N GLU A 33 30.61 -6.82 28.40
CA GLU A 33 31.62 -5.75 28.27
C GLU A 33 32.51 -5.97 27.01
N ALA A 34 33.16 -4.91 26.49
CA ALA A 34 34.39 -4.92 25.64
C ALA A 34 34.43 -5.74 24.31
N ALA A 35 35.20 -5.40 23.26
CA ALA A 35 35.94 -4.19 22.88
C ALA A 35 36.19 -4.19 21.35
N SER A 36 36.56 -3.05 20.77
CA SER A 36 37.24 -2.90 19.46
C SER A 36 38.65 -2.31 19.71
N PRO A 37 39.54 -2.06 18.72
CA PRO A 37 39.55 -2.31 17.27
C PRO A 37 40.88 -3.09 16.90
N PRO A 38 41.58 -2.98 15.73
CA PRO A 38 41.31 -2.20 14.52
C PRO A 38 41.51 -2.88 13.15
N VAL A 39 41.16 -2.06 12.15
CA VAL A 39 41.44 -2.10 10.71
C VAL A 39 42.91 -2.40 10.39
N ASP A 40 43.13 -3.18 9.33
CA ASP A 40 44.24 -2.99 8.40
C ASP A 40 43.73 -2.92 6.96
N THR A 41 44.44 -2.16 6.12
CA THR A 41 44.03 -1.80 4.76
C THR A 41 45.19 -2.06 3.80
N GLU A 42 45.04 -2.96 2.83
CA GLU A 42 45.93 -3.01 1.68
C GLU A 42 45.16 -3.15 0.36
N ALA A 43 45.67 -2.48 -0.67
CA ALA A 43 45.10 -2.42 -2.00
C ALA A 43 45.81 -3.40 -2.93
N GLY A 44 45.05 -4.04 -3.83
CA GLY A 44 45.59 -4.86 -4.91
C GLY A 44 44.79 -4.62 -6.18
N VAL A 45 45.32 -3.80 -7.08
CA VAL A 45 44.81 -3.62 -8.45
C VAL A 45 45.67 -4.48 -9.37
N GLU A 46 45.06 -5.43 -10.08
CA GLU A 46 45.61 -5.88 -11.36
C GLU A 46 44.52 -6.48 -12.26
N ALA A 47 44.81 -6.57 -13.57
CA ALA A 47 43.81 -6.61 -14.62
C ALA A 47 43.76 -7.92 -15.41
N ILE A 48 42.56 -8.23 -15.89
CA ILE A 48 42.21 -8.93 -17.15
C ILE A 48 43.33 -9.77 -17.80
N THR A 49 43.18 -11.09 -17.75
CA THR A 49 43.65 -12.01 -18.81
C THR A 49 42.55 -13.00 -19.18
N ASP A 50 42.37 -13.20 -20.47
CA ASP A 50 41.37 -14.07 -21.09
C ASP A 50 42.05 -15.38 -21.55
N ALA A 51 41.55 -16.56 -21.14
CA ALA A 51 41.83 -17.87 -21.78
C ALA A 51 41.10 -19.07 -21.14
N ALA A 52 40.24 -19.69 -21.96
CA ALA A 52 39.76 -21.07 -22.03
C ALA A 52 40.35 -22.24 -21.16
N GLY A 53 39.44 -23.15 -20.78
CA GLY A 53 39.67 -24.57 -20.44
C GLY A 53 39.74 -24.89 -18.93
N ASP A 54 39.40 -26.08 -18.43
CA ASP A 54 38.68 -27.25 -18.97
C ASP A 54 38.30 -28.17 -17.78
N ALA A 55 37.10 -28.77 -17.78
CA ALA A 55 36.60 -29.87 -16.91
C ALA A 55 35.04 -29.87 -16.93
N ALA A 56 34.35 -30.69 -17.74
CA ALA A 56 34.20 -32.15 -17.66
C ALA A 56 32.98 -32.61 -16.82
N ASP A 57 31.78 -32.47 -17.40
CA ASP A 57 30.63 -33.34 -17.11
C ASP A 57 30.88 -34.75 -17.66
N PRO A 58 30.51 -35.83 -16.94
CA PRO A 58 30.45 -37.17 -17.49
C PRO A 58 28.99 -37.65 -17.64
N ASP A 59 28.42 -37.52 -18.84
CA ASP A 59 27.29 -38.37 -19.22
C ASP A 59 27.37 -38.75 -20.71
N ALA A 60 27.57 -40.05 -20.97
CA ALA A 60 27.99 -40.55 -22.27
C ALA A 60 26.90 -41.39 -22.96
N ALA A 61 26.38 -40.82 -24.05
CA ALA A 61 25.98 -41.51 -25.28
C ALA A 61 25.02 -42.72 -25.21
N SER A 62 23.74 -42.48 -25.57
CA SER A 62 23.08 -43.05 -26.78
C SER A 62 21.57 -42.75 -26.72
N GLY A 63 20.83 -42.67 -27.83
CA GLY A 63 21.19 -42.88 -29.23
C GLY A 63 20.03 -43.50 -30.02
N SER A 64 18.93 -42.75 -30.15
CA SER A 64 17.81 -42.89 -31.12
C SER A 64 17.62 -44.20 -31.91
N ALA A 65 16.41 -44.79 -31.83
CA ALA A 65 15.42 -44.90 -32.92
C ALA A 65 14.48 -46.14 -32.82
N ASP A 66 13.23 -45.92 -33.22
CA ASP A 66 12.20 -46.91 -33.65
C ASP A 66 12.74 -47.90 -34.72
N PRO A 67 12.18 -49.13 -34.91
CA PRO A 67 10.80 -49.30 -35.42
C PRO A 67 10.03 -50.62 -35.10
N ASP A 68 8.90 -50.78 -35.80
CA ASP A 68 7.92 -51.88 -35.81
C ASP A 68 8.44 -53.33 -35.97
N ALA A 69 7.52 -54.27 -35.68
CA ALA A 69 7.57 -55.74 -35.79
C ALA A 69 7.82 -56.28 -37.25
N PRO A 70 7.93 -57.63 -37.54
CA PRO A 70 7.56 -58.80 -36.71
C PRO A 70 8.41 -60.12 -36.81
N GLY A 71 8.12 -61.07 -35.91
CA GLY A 71 8.00 -62.52 -36.22
C GLY A 71 9.22 -63.46 -36.06
N GLY A 72 9.02 -64.65 -35.45
CA GLY A 72 9.85 -65.84 -35.73
C GLY A 72 10.28 -66.75 -34.55
N PHE A 73 9.53 -67.85 -34.34
CA PHE A 73 9.96 -69.21 -33.92
C PHE A 73 10.90 -69.51 -32.71
N ALA A 74 10.34 -70.30 -31.78
CA ALA A 74 10.89 -71.54 -31.16
C ALA A 74 12.10 -71.44 -30.19
N ASP A 75 12.32 -72.34 -29.21
CA ASP A 75 11.62 -73.57 -28.79
C ASP A 75 11.93 -73.91 -27.30
N LEU A 76 11.30 -74.99 -26.79
CA LEU A 76 11.66 -75.81 -25.61
C LEU A 76 11.33 -75.23 -24.21
N ALA A 77 10.69 -75.96 -23.29
CA ALA A 77 10.16 -77.33 -23.38
C ALA A 77 8.97 -77.57 -22.43
N ALA A 78 8.05 -78.43 -22.86
CA ALA A 78 7.03 -79.06 -22.02
C ALA A 78 6.93 -80.55 -22.40
N ALA A 79 6.88 -81.43 -21.40
CA ALA A 79 6.52 -82.85 -21.51
C ALA A 79 5.43 -83.08 -20.46
N ASP A 80 4.21 -83.47 -20.82
CA ASP A 80 3.74 -84.73 -21.46
C ASP A 80 3.52 -85.85 -20.43
N GLY A 81 2.44 -86.61 -20.61
CA GLY A 81 1.89 -87.53 -19.61
C GLY A 81 0.41 -87.84 -19.81
N ALA A 82 0.06 -88.46 -20.94
CA ALA A 82 -1.30 -88.91 -21.25
C ALA A 82 -1.62 -90.31 -20.68
N ALA A 83 -2.88 -90.50 -20.26
CA ALA A 83 -3.59 -91.79 -20.15
C ALA A 83 -5.09 -91.46 -20.14
N ASP A 84 -5.80 -91.59 -21.26
CA ASP A 84 -6.41 -92.83 -21.77
C ASP A 84 -7.60 -93.31 -20.91
N LEU A 85 -8.81 -92.98 -21.38
CA LEU A 85 -10.08 -93.49 -20.86
C LEU A 85 -10.92 -93.96 -22.05
N ALA A 86 -10.78 -95.25 -22.34
CA ALA A 86 -11.49 -95.92 -23.42
C ALA A 86 -13.01 -95.97 -23.18
N ALA A 87 -13.77 -95.56 -24.20
CA ALA A 87 -15.22 -95.78 -24.24
C ALA A 87 -15.51 -97.24 -24.64
N ALA A 88 -16.13 -98.01 -23.74
CA ALA A 88 -16.63 -99.34 -24.04
C ALA A 88 -18.12 -99.30 -24.37
N GLY A 89 -18.47 -99.40 -25.66
CA GLY A 89 -19.84 -99.67 -26.07
C GLY A 89 -20.17 -101.16 -25.90
N VAL A 90 -21.34 -101.48 -25.36
CA VAL A 90 -21.87 -102.84 -25.29
C VAL A 90 -23.01 -103.00 -26.29
N VAL A 91 -22.94 -104.07 -27.09
CA VAL A 91 -23.86 -104.38 -28.18
C VAL A 91 -24.79 -105.50 -27.72
N ALA A 92 -26.11 -105.37 -27.98
CA ALA A 92 -27.06 -106.48 -27.91
C ALA A 92 -26.97 -107.29 -29.22
N ASP A 93 -26.92 -108.62 -29.23
CA ASP A 93 -28.02 -109.61 -29.15
C ASP A 93 -27.51 -110.87 -29.92
N PRO A 94 -28.16 -112.07 -30.02
CA PRO A 94 -29.18 -112.73 -29.19
C PRO A 94 -28.78 -114.15 -28.69
N GLY A 95 -29.63 -114.73 -27.83
CA GLY A 95 -30.11 -116.12 -27.94
C GLY A 95 -29.17 -117.31 -27.66
N GLY A 96 -29.33 -117.93 -26.49
CA GLY A 96 -28.81 -119.28 -26.18
C GLY A 96 -29.68 -119.95 -25.12
N ALA A 97 -30.22 -121.14 -25.42
CA ALA A 97 -31.25 -121.78 -24.61
C ALA A 97 -30.71 -122.67 -23.48
N GLY A 98 -31.49 -122.74 -22.39
CA GLY A 98 -31.80 -123.92 -21.59
C GLY A 98 -30.68 -124.92 -21.23
N GLY A 99 -30.38 -124.99 -19.93
CA GLY A 99 -29.64 -126.08 -19.33
C GLY A 99 -29.65 -125.96 -17.81
N ASP A 100 -30.52 -126.73 -17.15
CA ASP A 100 -30.39 -126.99 -15.71
C ASP A 100 -29.07 -127.73 -15.47
N ASP A 101 -28.24 -127.26 -14.53
CA ASP A 101 -27.24 -128.10 -13.88
C ASP A 101 -27.04 -127.69 -12.41
N ASP A 102 -26.77 -128.67 -11.58
CA ASP A 102 -26.95 -128.61 -10.12
C ASP A 102 -25.65 -128.23 -9.38
N GLY A 103 -25.76 -127.37 -8.38
CA GLY A 103 -24.94 -127.48 -7.16
C GLY A 103 -23.46 -127.01 -7.18
N ALA A 104 -23.23 -125.70 -7.29
CA ALA A 104 -22.03 -125.06 -6.71
C ALA A 104 -22.41 -123.80 -5.89
N PRO A 105 -21.94 -123.64 -4.64
CA PRO A 105 -22.34 -122.51 -3.80
C PRO A 105 -21.61 -121.22 -4.20
N GLU A 106 -22.32 -120.31 -4.87
CA GLU A 106 -21.80 -118.98 -5.18
C GLU A 106 -21.52 -118.13 -3.92
N PRO A 107 -20.50 -117.25 -3.95
CA PRO A 107 -20.10 -116.44 -2.80
C PRO A 107 -21.23 -115.49 -2.31
N GLU A 108 -21.23 -115.17 -1.00
CA GLU A 108 -22.21 -114.24 -0.44
C GLU A 108 -21.95 -112.80 -0.95
N PRO A 109 -23.01 -112.03 -1.27
CA PRO A 109 -22.87 -110.66 -1.76
C PRO A 109 -22.29 -109.72 -0.69
N VAL A 110 -21.47 -108.76 -1.12
CA VAL A 110 -20.82 -107.79 -0.23
C VAL A 110 -21.85 -106.76 0.26
N LEU A 111 -22.41 -107.02 1.43
CA LEU A 111 -23.41 -106.14 2.07
C LEU A 111 -22.81 -104.77 2.46
N PRO A 112 -23.48 -103.64 2.16
CA PRO A 112 -23.13 -102.32 2.69
C PRO A 112 -23.14 -102.30 4.22
N GLU A 113 -22.26 -101.49 4.84
CA GLU A 113 -22.16 -101.42 6.32
C GLU A 113 -23.49 -101.08 7.03
N PRO A 114 -24.34 -100.13 6.55
CA PRO A 114 -25.65 -99.88 7.16
C PRO A 114 -26.55 -101.14 7.16
N VAL A 115 -26.53 -101.90 6.06
CA VAL A 115 -27.31 -103.14 5.90
C VAL A 115 -26.81 -104.21 6.86
N ARG A 116 -25.48 -104.38 7.00
CA ARG A 116 -24.88 -105.31 7.98
C ARG A 116 -25.30 -104.98 9.41
N GLN A 117 -25.21 -103.71 9.81
CA GLN A 117 -25.63 -103.25 11.13
C GLN A 117 -27.13 -103.47 11.35
N ARG A 118 -27.96 -103.30 10.31
CA ARG A 118 -29.40 -103.52 10.41
C ARG A 118 -29.77 -105.00 10.56
N ILE A 119 -29.18 -105.90 9.77
CA ILE A 119 -29.36 -107.36 9.89
C ILE A 119 -28.99 -107.85 11.29
N VAL A 120 -27.86 -107.39 11.83
CA VAL A 120 -27.43 -107.70 13.21
C VAL A 120 -28.44 -107.18 14.23
N THR A 121 -28.99 -105.97 14.04
CA THR A 121 -29.95 -105.36 14.96
C THR A 121 -31.28 -106.11 14.98
N LEU A 122 -31.84 -106.44 13.81
CA LEU A 122 -33.07 -107.25 13.68
C LEU A 122 -32.90 -108.63 14.32
N THR A 123 -31.78 -109.31 14.04
CA THR A 123 -31.48 -110.62 14.64
C THR A 123 -31.29 -110.53 16.16
N ALA A 124 -30.60 -109.49 16.65
CA ALA A 124 -30.39 -109.25 18.08
C ALA A 124 -31.69 -108.89 18.84
N ALA A 125 -32.70 -108.37 18.16
CA ALA A 125 -34.03 -108.15 18.73
C ALA A 125 -34.77 -109.48 18.94
N VAL A 126 -34.74 -110.38 17.95
CA VAL A 126 -35.46 -111.67 17.95
C VAL A 126 -34.80 -112.75 18.84
N LEU A 127 -33.47 -112.74 19.00
CA LEU A 127 -32.71 -113.76 19.74
C LEU A 127 -33.30 -114.22 21.10
N PRO A 128 -33.85 -113.37 21.98
CA PRO A 128 -34.42 -113.80 23.26
C PRO A 128 -35.78 -114.51 23.17
N GLY A 129 -36.47 -114.42 22.03
CA GLY A 129 -37.78 -115.05 21.80
C GLY A 129 -37.71 -116.46 21.23
N LEU A 130 -36.51 -116.93 20.84
CA LEU A 130 -36.28 -118.29 20.37
C LEU A 130 -36.03 -119.23 21.57
N PRO A 131 -36.55 -120.47 21.54
CA PRO A 131 -36.33 -121.43 22.61
C PRO A 131 -34.85 -121.90 22.64
N ALA A 132 -34.35 -122.28 23.82
CA ALA A 132 -32.91 -122.38 24.08
C ALA A 132 -32.19 -123.52 23.35
N ASP A 133 -32.95 -124.51 22.89
CA ASP A 133 -32.55 -125.61 22.00
C ASP A 133 -32.36 -125.14 20.54
N GLU A 134 -33.15 -124.16 20.08
CA GLU A 134 -33.07 -123.61 18.73
C GLU A 134 -32.01 -122.51 18.55
N VAL A 135 -31.44 -121.98 19.63
CA VAL A 135 -30.36 -120.98 19.60
C VAL A 135 -28.99 -121.67 19.55
N PRO A 136 -28.14 -121.39 18.53
CA PRO A 136 -26.79 -121.93 18.42
C PRO A 136 -25.92 -121.65 19.64
N VAL A 137 -25.06 -122.62 20.01
CA VAL A 137 -24.25 -122.58 21.24
C VAL A 137 -23.46 -121.26 21.41
N PRO A 138 -22.82 -120.67 20.38
CA PRO A 138 -22.12 -119.38 20.50
C PRO A 138 -23.05 -118.21 20.88
N LEU A 139 -24.32 -118.25 20.47
CA LEU A 139 -25.29 -117.17 20.67
C LEU A 139 -26.09 -117.28 21.97
N ARG A 140 -26.11 -118.44 22.64
CA ARG A 140 -26.82 -118.63 23.93
C ARG A 140 -26.36 -117.66 25.03
N ARG A 141 -25.10 -117.20 24.98
CA ARG A 141 -24.59 -116.14 25.88
C ARG A 141 -25.03 -114.74 25.43
N VAL A 142 -25.03 -114.49 24.12
CA VAL A 142 -25.42 -113.21 23.51
C VAL A 142 -26.90 -112.92 23.74
N ALA A 143 -27.78 -113.92 23.60
CA ALA A 143 -29.23 -113.78 23.83
C ALA A 143 -29.57 -113.24 25.24
N LYS A 144 -28.70 -113.48 26.24
CA LYS A 144 -28.85 -113.01 27.62
C LYS A 144 -28.35 -111.57 27.87
N PHE A 145 -27.70 -110.91 26.92
CA PHE A 145 -27.27 -109.52 27.14
C PHE A 145 -28.47 -108.55 27.04
N ALA A 146 -28.34 -107.37 27.64
CA ALA A 146 -29.28 -106.26 27.46
C ALA A 146 -29.35 -105.82 25.98
N PRO A 147 -30.51 -105.35 25.46
CA PRO A 147 -30.74 -105.11 24.03
C PRO A 147 -29.61 -104.36 23.31
N ASN A 148 -29.23 -103.17 23.82
CA ASN A 148 -28.20 -102.32 23.21
C ASN A 148 -26.80 -102.97 23.19
N ARG A 149 -26.54 -103.95 24.07
CA ARG A 149 -25.29 -104.72 24.09
C ARG A 149 -25.35 -105.97 23.21
N ARG A 150 -26.54 -106.52 22.90
CA ARG A 150 -26.69 -107.66 21.98
C ARG A 150 -26.26 -107.32 20.57
N ALA A 151 -26.80 -106.24 20.00
CA ALA A 151 -26.41 -105.81 18.65
C ALA A 151 -24.91 -105.46 18.59
N ARG A 152 -24.42 -104.62 19.52
CA ARG A 152 -23.04 -104.11 19.46
C ARG A 152 -21.94 -105.12 19.81
N LEU A 153 -22.13 -105.97 20.81
CA LEU A 153 -21.11 -106.95 21.25
C LEU A 153 -21.34 -108.35 20.66
N GLY A 154 -22.56 -108.64 20.19
CA GLY A 154 -22.92 -109.88 19.51
C GLY A 154 -22.71 -109.85 18.01
N ALA A 155 -22.56 -108.68 17.39
CA ALA A 155 -22.43 -108.48 15.93
C ALA A 155 -21.61 -109.55 15.19
N PRO A 156 -20.32 -109.81 15.51
CA PRO A 156 -19.53 -110.79 14.77
C PRO A 156 -20.08 -112.22 14.94
N ALA A 157 -20.47 -112.61 16.15
CA ALA A 157 -21.02 -113.94 16.41
C ALA A 157 -22.39 -114.14 15.71
N ILE A 158 -23.22 -113.09 15.64
CA ILE A 158 -24.50 -113.11 14.94
C ILE A 158 -24.27 -113.28 13.43
N ALA A 159 -23.39 -112.46 12.84
CA ALA A 159 -23.06 -112.54 11.42
C ALA A 159 -22.52 -113.93 11.02
N THR A 160 -21.53 -114.46 11.77
CA THR A 160 -20.96 -115.79 11.48
C THR A 160 -22.02 -116.90 11.53
N GLN A 161 -22.96 -116.86 12.47
CA GLN A 161 -23.99 -117.91 12.60
C GLN A 161 -25.12 -117.76 11.56
N LEU A 162 -25.45 -116.54 11.13
CA LEU A 162 -26.42 -116.32 10.05
C LEU A 162 -25.92 -116.84 8.69
N THR A 163 -24.62 -116.78 8.43
CA THR A 163 -24.00 -117.42 7.26
C THR A 163 -23.92 -118.93 7.44
N ALA A 164 -23.41 -119.40 8.60
CA ALA A 164 -23.06 -120.82 8.81
C ALA A 164 -24.23 -121.78 9.10
N ASP A 165 -25.36 -121.30 9.65
CA ASP A 165 -26.52 -122.14 10.01
C ASP A 165 -27.79 -121.70 9.26
N PRO A 166 -28.18 -122.42 8.19
CA PRO A 166 -29.40 -122.13 7.43
C PRO A 166 -30.70 -122.27 8.24
N LEU A 167 -30.76 -123.20 9.20
CA LEU A 167 -31.96 -123.43 10.01
C LEU A 167 -32.16 -122.32 11.04
N PHE A 168 -31.07 -121.86 11.66
CA PHE A 168 -31.08 -120.68 12.51
C PHE A 168 -31.52 -119.44 11.72
N ARG A 169 -30.98 -119.22 10.51
CA ARG A 169 -31.39 -118.12 9.63
C ARG A 169 -32.89 -118.19 9.27
N GLN A 170 -33.43 -119.36 8.95
CA GLN A 170 -34.87 -119.54 8.67
C GLN A 170 -35.77 -119.22 9.87
N ARG A 171 -35.38 -119.61 11.10
CA ARG A 171 -36.13 -119.28 12.32
C ARG A 171 -36.12 -117.78 12.62
N VAL A 172 -34.95 -117.15 12.47
CA VAL A 172 -34.81 -115.69 12.61
C VAL A 172 -35.63 -114.98 11.54
N SER A 173 -35.55 -115.38 10.27
CA SER A 173 -36.26 -114.71 9.18
C SER A 173 -37.77 -114.86 9.30
N ALA A 174 -38.30 -116.05 9.61
CA ALA A 174 -39.74 -116.24 9.83
C ALA A 174 -40.30 -115.29 10.91
N ARG A 175 -39.54 -115.08 12.00
CA ARG A 175 -39.94 -114.16 13.06
C ARG A 175 -39.78 -112.69 12.65
N VAL A 176 -38.63 -112.30 12.08
CA VAL A 176 -38.37 -110.94 11.62
C VAL A 176 -39.37 -110.50 10.55
N LEU A 177 -39.76 -111.38 9.62
CA LEU A 177 -40.78 -111.12 8.61
C LEU A 177 -42.18 -110.94 9.23
N THR A 178 -42.52 -111.74 10.25
CA THR A 178 -43.78 -111.57 11.00
C THR A 178 -43.82 -110.22 11.71
N ASP A 179 -42.71 -109.82 12.35
CA ASP A 179 -42.59 -108.54 13.04
C ASP A 179 -42.51 -107.34 12.04
N ALA A 180 -42.16 -107.59 10.76
CA ALA A 180 -42.10 -106.59 9.68
C ALA A 180 -43.41 -106.43 8.88
N GLY A 181 -44.41 -107.31 9.07
CA GLY A 181 -45.75 -107.19 8.48
C GLY A 181 -45.76 -107.09 6.95
N ASP A 182 -46.48 -106.11 6.43
CA ASP A 182 -46.70 -105.91 4.97
C ASP A 182 -45.38 -105.73 4.19
N LEU A 183 -44.36 -105.12 4.81
CA LEU A 183 -43.03 -104.99 4.21
C LEU A 183 -42.33 -106.36 4.09
N GLY A 184 -42.48 -107.22 5.11
CA GLY A 184 -41.98 -108.59 5.08
C GLY A 184 -42.64 -109.41 3.97
N ALA A 185 -43.96 -109.28 3.79
CA ALA A 185 -44.70 -109.94 2.72
C ALA A 185 -44.21 -109.49 1.33
N ALA A 186 -44.14 -108.17 1.09
CA ALA A 186 -43.67 -107.62 -0.19
C ALA A 186 -42.25 -108.09 -0.57
N VAL A 187 -41.33 -108.14 0.41
CA VAL A 187 -39.97 -108.65 0.20
C VAL A 187 -39.96 -110.15 -0.12
N VAL A 188 -40.79 -110.96 0.54
CA VAL A 188 -40.92 -112.40 0.23
C VAL A 188 -41.46 -112.65 -1.19
N GLU A 189 -42.34 -111.78 -1.68
CA GLU A 189 -42.81 -111.77 -3.08
C GLU A 189 -41.76 -111.26 -4.08
N GLY A 190 -40.56 -110.87 -3.62
CA GLY A 190 -39.48 -110.37 -4.45
C GLY A 190 -39.61 -108.88 -4.82
N THR A 191 -40.46 -108.12 -4.13
CA THR A 191 -40.73 -106.71 -4.44
C THR A 191 -40.19 -105.75 -3.37
N ALA A 192 -39.71 -104.59 -3.80
CA ALA A 192 -39.31 -103.49 -2.92
C ALA A 192 -40.32 -102.33 -3.05
N PRO A 193 -41.13 -102.03 -2.03
CA PRO A 193 -42.00 -100.86 -2.05
C PRO A 193 -41.18 -99.57 -2.12
N ALA A 194 -41.50 -98.66 -3.06
CA ALA A 194 -40.73 -97.43 -3.29
C ALA A 194 -40.73 -96.44 -2.10
N ALA A 195 -41.60 -96.63 -1.11
CA ALA A 195 -41.67 -95.84 0.12
C ALA A 195 -40.98 -96.51 1.34
N ALA A 196 -40.39 -97.70 1.16
CA ALA A 196 -39.67 -98.39 2.23
C ALA A 196 -38.20 -97.92 2.31
N ASP A 197 -37.62 -97.97 3.51
CA ASP A 197 -36.18 -97.76 3.70
C ASP A 197 -35.40 -98.86 2.95
N PRO A 198 -34.53 -98.52 1.96
CA PRO A 198 -33.73 -99.50 1.25
C PRO A 198 -32.83 -100.34 2.19
N VAL A 199 -32.37 -99.78 3.31
CA VAL A 199 -31.58 -100.52 4.31
C VAL A 199 -32.42 -101.63 4.97
N GLU A 200 -33.71 -101.38 5.20
CA GLU A 200 -34.66 -102.36 5.73
C GLU A 200 -34.95 -103.46 4.70
N VAL A 201 -35.25 -103.07 3.46
CA VAL A 201 -35.53 -104.00 2.35
C VAL A 201 -34.34 -104.95 2.13
N ALA A 202 -33.11 -104.43 2.07
CA ALA A 202 -31.91 -105.23 1.93
C ALA A 202 -31.67 -106.17 3.12
N ALA A 203 -31.96 -105.72 4.34
CA ALA A 203 -31.80 -106.53 5.55
C ALA A 203 -32.82 -107.69 5.61
N LEU A 204 -34.07 -107.42 5.23
CA LEU A 204 -35.12 -108.44 5.13
C LEU A 204 -34.84 -109.44 4.01
N ALA A 205 -34.41 -108.97 2.83
CA ALA A 205 -34.05 -109.82 1.70
C ALA A 205 -32.90 -110.79 2.03
N TYR A 206 -31.85 -110.33 2.73
CA TYR A 206 -30.73 -111.18 3.17
C TYR A 206 -31.16 -112.30 4.13
N LEU A 207 -32.09 -112.00 5.04
CA LEU A 207 -32.60 -112.96 6.02
C LEU A 207 -33.58 -113.95 5.38
N ALA A 208 -34.51 -113.47 4.55
CA ALA A 208 -35.56 -114.27 3.94
C ALA A 208 -35.08 -115.14 2.76
N ARG A 209 -34.12 -114.65 1.97
CA ARG A 209 -33.62 -115.24 0.71
C ARG A 209 -34.72 -115.74 -0.28
N PRO A 210 -35.74 -114.91 -0.61
CA PRO A 210 -36.68 -115.19 -1.70
C PRO A 210 -35.98 -115.24 -3.07
N SER A 211 -36.66 -115.69 -4.13
CA SER A 211 -36.16 -115.55 -5.50
C SER A 211 -35.81 -114.08 -5.82
N GLY A 212 -34.62 -113.83 -6.39
CA GLY A 212 -34.15 -112.46 -6.67
C GLY A 212 -33.57 -111.69 -5.48
N TRP A 213 -33.42 -112.30 -4.29
CA TRP A 213 -32.97 -111.58 -3.08
C TRP A 213 -31.65 -110.79 -3.20
N ARG A 214 -30.75 -111.20 -4.11
CA ARG A 214 -29.49 -110.50 -4.36
C ARG A 214 -29.70 -109.18 -5.11
N GLU A 215 -30.56 -109.18 -6.12
CA GLU A 215 -30.90 -107.99 -6.92
C GLU A 215 -31.55 -106.91 -6.03
N LEU A 216 -32.42 -107.32 -5.09
CA LEU A 216 -33.00 -106.43 -4.09
C LEU A 216 -31.94 -105.76 -3.19
N ILE A 217 -30.91 -106.51 -2.78
CA ILE A 217 -29.80 -105.99 -1.96
C ILE A 217 -28.91 -105.05 -2.77
N GLU A 218 -28.63 -105.38 -4.04
CA GLU A 218 -27.80 -104.55 -4.92
C GLU A 218 -28.50 -103.24 -5.28
N ALA A 219 -29.79 -103.30 -5.68
CA ALA A 219 -30.61 -102.13 -5.96
C ALA A 219 -30.76 -101.22 -4.73
N SER A 220 -31.05 -101.80 -3.56
CA SER A 220 -31.15 -101.04 -2.31
C SER A 220 -29.81 -100.44 -1.87
N GLY A 221 -28.72 -101.21 -2.02
CA GLY A 221 -27.37 -100.73 -1.74
C GLY A 221 -26.91 -99.63 -2.72
N ALA A 222 -27.38 -99.66 -3.97
CA ALA A 222 -27.15 -98.61 -4.94
C ALA A 222 -27.93 -97.33 -4.58
N ALA A 223 -29.20 -97.46 -4.15
CA ALA A 223 -30.00 -96.33 -3.68
C ALA A 223 -29.35 -95.62 -2.47
N VAL A 224 -28.86 -96.37 -1.48
CA VAL A 224 -28.18 -95.80 -0.30
C VAL A 224 -26.88 -95.09 -0.67
N ARG A 225 -26.12 -95.61 -1.65
CA ARG A 225 -24.92 -94.93 -2.15
C ARG A 225 -25.28 -93.65 -2.91
N ALA A 226 -26.26 -93.71 -3.81
CA ALA A 226 -26.73 -92.56 -4.59
C ALA A 226 -27.23 -91.40 -3.70
N GLU A 227 -27.92 -91.70 -2.60
CA GLU A 227 -28.35 -90.70 -1.62
C GLU A 227 -27.13 -90.05 -0.90
N ALA A 228 -26.17 -90.86 -0.46
CA ALA A 228 -24.96 -90.37 0.19
C ALA A 228 -24.08 -89.52 -0.76
N ASP A 229 -23.91 -89.96 -2.00
CA ASP A 229 -23.16 -89.24 -3.03
C ASP A 229 -23.87 -87.92 -3.40
N SER A 230 -25.21 -87.93 -3.49
CA SER A 230 -26.01 -86.72 -3.73
C SER A 230 -25.89 -85.70 -2.60
N ALA A 231 -25.84 -86.16 -1.34
CA ALA A 231 -25.62 -85.28 -0.18
C ALA A 231 -24.23 -84.62 -0.21
N VAL A 232 -23.18 -85.37 -0.58
CA VAL A 232 -21.81 -84.83 -0.74
C VAL A 232 -21.75 -83.80 -1.88
N VAL A 233 -22.39 -84.09 -3.02
CA VAL A 233 -22.48 -83.12 -4.14
C VAL A 233 -23.23 -81.85 -3.70
N ALA A 234 -24.32 -81.97 -2.95
CA ALA A 234 -25.10 -80.83 -2.46
C ALA A 234 -24.31 -79.95 -1.45
N GLU A 235 -23.46 -80.54 -0.61
CA GLU A 235 -22.51 -79.78 0.22
C GLU A 235 -21.50 -79.02 -0.65
N LEU A 236 -20.84 -79.70 -1.59
CA LEU A 236 -19.83 -79.10 -2.47
C LEU A 236 -20.40 -77.96 -3.33
N VAL A 237 -21.63 -78.10 -3.83
CA VAL A 237 -22.35 -77.04 -4.55
C VAL A 237 -22.60 -75.83 -3.63
N ARG A 238 -23.11 -76.03 -2.41
CA ARG A 238 -23.33 -74.93 -1.46
C ARG A 238 -22.04 -74.22 -1.07
N GLU A 239 -20.93 -74.95 -0.90
CA GLU A 239 -19.64 -74.31 -0.68
C GLU A 239 -19.16 -73.52 -1.92
N ALA A 240 -19.37 -74.04 -3.13
CA ALA A 240 -19.02 -73.35 -4.37
C ALA A 240 -19.82 -72.05 -4.54
N GLU A 241 -21.13 -72.07 -4.28
CA GLU A 241 -22.01 -70.89 -4.27
C GLU A 241 -21.59 -69.86 -3.21
N GLN A 242 -21.21 -70.31 -2.00
CA GLN A 242 -20.68 -69.41 -0.97
C GLN A 242 -19.33 -68.80 -1.35
N ARG A 243 -18.45 -69.53 -2.05
CA ARG A 243 -17.20 -68.97 -2.59
C ARG A 243 -17.48 -67.97 -3.72
N ALA A 244 -18.42 -68.28 -4.61
CA ALA A 244 -18.80 -67.42 -5.73
C ALA A 244 -19.39 -66.09 -5.24
N THR A 245 -20.37 -66.14 -4.32
CA THR A 245 -20.99 -64.93 -3.75
C THR A 245 -20.01 -64.05 -2.97
N ARG A 246 -19.06 -64.65 -2.23
CA ARG A 246 -17.94 -63.89 -1.61
C ARG A 246 -17.06 -63.22 -2.67
N ALA A 247 -16.63 -63.96 -3.69
CA ALA A 247 -15.82 -63.42 -4.77
C ALA A 247 -16.55 -62.31 -5.57
N GLU A 248 -17.87 -62.37 -5.72
CA GLU A 248 -18.68 -61.30 -6.31
C GLU A 248 -18.74 -60.07 -5.41
N HIS A 249 -18.92 -60.26 -4.10
CA HIS A 249 -18.87 -59.16 -3.12
C HIS A 249 -17.50 -58.48 -3.11
N ASP A 250 -16.41 -59.25 -3.02
CA ASP A 250 -15.04 -58.72 -3.03
C ASP A 250 -14.74 -57.96 -4.33
N ARG A 251 -15.21 -58.46 -5.48
CA ARG A 251 -15.14 -57.75 -6.77
C ARG A 251 -15.95 -56.46 -6.79
N ALA A 252 -17.12 -56.42 -6.14
CA ALA A 252 -17.93 -55.22 -6.04
C ALA A 252 -17.26 -54.15 -5.16
N VAL A 253 -16.72 -54.56 -4.01
CA VAL A 253 -15.95 -53.69 -3.11
C VAL A 253 -14.73 -53.12 -3.84
N ALA A 254 -13.91 -53.98 -4.46
CA ALA A 254 -12.72 -53.55 -5.21
C ALA A 254 -13.04 -52.63 -6.39
N ARG A 255 -14.22 -52.78 -7.04
CA ARG A 255 -14.68 -51.85 -8.08
C ARG A 255 -14.99 -50.47 -7.51
N VAL A 256 -15.74 -50.40 -6.40
CA VAL A 256 -16.10 -49.14 -5.73
C VAL A 256 -14.86 -48.43 -5.18
N GLU A 257 -13.89 -49.17 -4.63
CA GLU A 257 -12.60 -48.62 -4.20
C GLU A 257 -11.79 -48.09 -5.37
N ALA A 258 -11.71 -48.82 -6.48
CA ALA A 258 -11.03 -48.36 -7.69
C ALA A 258 -11.73 -47.18 -8.38
N GLU A 259 -13.04 -46.99 -8.18
CA GLU A 259 -13.79 -45.81 -8.63
C GLU A 259 -13.44 -44.59 -7.76
N LYS A 260 -13.53 -44.71 -6.42
CA LYS A 260 -13.11 -43.67 -5.48
C LYS A 260 -11.67 -43.20 -5.71
N LEU A 261 -10.73 -44.13 -5.88
CA LEU A 261 -9.32 -43.80 -6.15
C LEU A 261 -9.14 -43.09 -7.50
N ARG A 262 -10.00 -43.35 -8.51
CA ARG A 262 -9.97 -42.59 -9.77
C ARG A 262 -10.52 -41.18 -9.59
N ASP A 263 -11.58 -41.00 -8.81
CA ASP A 263 -12.15 -39.68 -8.51
C ASP A 263 -11.19 -38.82 -7.68
N GLU A 264 -10.53 -39.40 -6.67
CA GLU A 264 -9.47 -38.75 -5.89
C GLU A 264 -8.28 -38.36 -6.79
N LEU A 265 -7.82 -39.25 -7.68
CA LEU A 265 -6.77 -38.93 -8.66
C LEU A 265 -7.19 -37.87 -9.67
N ALA A 266 -8.46 -37.84 -10.09
CA ALA A 266 -8.99 -36.81 -10.98
C ALA A 266 -9.00 -35.44 -10.28
N ARG A 267 -9.48 -35.39 -9.04
CA ARG A 267 -9.49 -34.19 -8.19
C ARG A 267 -8.08 -33.64 -7.95
N VAL A 268 -7.13 -34.49 -7.54
CA VAL A 268 -5.73 -34.06 -7.32
C VAL A 268 -5.09 -33.56 -8.62
N ARG A 269 -5.44 -34.12 -9.78
CA ARG A 269 -4.99 -33.62 -11.09
C ARG A 269 -5.60 -32.26 -11.44
N GLU A 270 -6.86 -32.03 -11.09
CA GLU A 270 -7.52 -30.74 -11.29
C GLU A 270 -6.91 -29.66 -10.39
N GLU A 271 -6.77 -29.94 -9.08
CA GLU A 271 -6.13 -29.05 -8.11
C GLU A 271 -4.68 -28.70 -8.53
N LEU A 272 -3.91 -29.68 -9.00
CA LEU A 272 -2.57 -29.48 -9.56
C LEU A 272 -2.56 -28.73 -10.91
N GLY A 273 -3.65 -28.81 -11.68
CA GLY A 273 -3.90 -27.99 -12.87
C GLY A 273 -4.12 -26.53 -12.50
N GLN A 274 -5.06 -26.26 -11.59
CA GLN A 274 -5.39 -24.94 -11.06
C GLN A 274 -4.14 -24.26 -10.48
N GLN A 275 -3.38 -24.95 -9.62
CA GLN A 275 -2.14 -24.42 -9.05
C GLN A 275 -1.07 -24.09 -10.11
N ARG A 276 -0.99 -24.84 -11.20
CA ARG A 276 -0.09 -24.53 -12.33
C ARG A 276 -0.56 -23.31 -13.14
N GLU A 277 -1.86 -23.10 -13.27
CA GLU A 277 -2.43 -21.92 -13.93
C GLU A 277 -2.25 -20.67 -13.07
N GLU A 278 -2.53 -20.74 -11.77
CA GLU A 278 -2.26 -19.68 -10.80
C GLU A 278 -0.77 -19.29 -10.81
N ALA A 279 0.15 -20.27 -10.74
CA ALA A 279 1.58 -20.01 -10.83
C ALA A 279 1.99 -19.31 -12.14
N ARG A 280 1.38 -19.68 -13.28
CA ARG A 280 1.61 -19.02 -14.57
C ARG A 280 1.07 -17.59 -14.59
N GLN A 281 -0.13 -17.36 -14.02
CA GLN A 281 -0.75 -16.03 -13.91
C GLN A 281 0.08 -15.12 -13.00
N LEU A 282 0.48 -15.59 -11.82
CA LEU A 282 1.35 -14.87 -10.88
C LEU A 282 2.72 -14.55 -11.49
N THR A 283 3.33 -15.50 -12.22
CA THR A 283 4.60 -15.26 -12.94
C THR A 283 4.44 -14.20 -14.03
N ARG A 284 3.30 -14.18 -14.72
CA ARG A 284 3.00 -13.17 -15.74
C ARG A 284 2.79 -11.80 -15.12
N THR A 285 1.97 -11.68 -14.07
CA THR A 285 1.72 -10.40 -13.40
C THR A 285 2.99 -9.84 -12.76
N LEU A 286 3.85 -10.70 -12.17
CA LEU A 286 5.16 -10.31 -11.67
C LEU A 286 6.06 -9.73 -12.78
N ARG A 287 6.11 -10.36 -13.95
CA ARG A 287 6.89 -9.82 -15.10
C ARG A 287 6.32 -8.50 -15.61
N GLU A 288 4.98 -8.38 -15.66
CA GLU A 288 4.32 -7.14 -16.07
C GLU A 288 4.54 -6.00 -15.06
N THR A 289 4.52 -6.27 -13.75
CA THR A 289 4.82 -5.26 -12.71
C THR A 289 6.29 -4.87 -12.71
N GLN A 290 7.22 -5.83 -12.79
CA GLN A 290 8.66 -5.54 -12.93
C GLN A 290 8.97 -4.73 -14.19
N ALA A 291 8.29 -4.98 -15.31
CA ALA A 291 8.45 -4.19 -16.53
C ALA A 291 7.91 -2.74 -16.38
N ARG A 292 6.80 -2.56 -15.63
CA ARG A 292 6.28 -1.22 -15.29
C ARG A 292 7.22 -0.48 -14.34
N GLU A 293 7.76 -1.16 -13.34
CA GLU A 293 8.75 -0.61 -12.39
C GLU A 293 10.01 -0.15 -13.12
N ARG A 294 10.62 -1.01 -13.96
CA ARG A 294 11.80 -0.64 -14.77
C ARG A 294 11.54 0.63 -15.59
N ARG A 295 10.43 0.67 -16.35
CA ARG A 295 10.04 1.87 -17.11
C ARG A 295 9.85 3.10 -16.23
N ALA A 296 9.26 2.96 -15.03
CA ALA A 296 9.11 4.07 -14.10
C ALA A 296 10.47 4.56 -13.57
N THR A 297 11.40 3.65 -13.24
CA THR A 297 12.76 4.01 -12.81
C THR A 297 13.56 4.67 -13.93
N GLU A 298 13.45 4.21 -15.18
CA GLU A 298 14.04 4.83 -16.37
C GLU A 298 13.49 6.25 -16.57
N LEU A 299 12.16 6.42 -16.54
CA LEU A 299 11.53 7.74 -16.66
C LEU A 299 12.02 8.69 -15.55
N LEU A 300 12.00 8.25 -14.28
CA LEU A 300 12.52 9.01 -13.15
C LEU A 300 14.00 9.37 -13.29
N ALA A 301 14.83 8.47 -13.83
CA ALA A 301 16.23 8.75 -14.12
C ALA A 301 16.37 9.82 -15.22
N THR A 302 15.57 9.75 -16.29
CA THR A 302 15.59 10.79 -17.33
C THR A 302 15.12 12.15 -16.82
N GLU A 303 14.05 12.21 -16.00
CA GLU A 303 13.57 13.46 -15.40
C GLU A 303 14.57 14.05 -14.41
N ARG A 304 15.19 13.23 -13.54
CA ARG A 304 16.31 13.66 -12.69
C ARG A 304 17.46 14.21 -13.52
N GLY A 305 17.80 13.57 -14.64
CA GLY A 305 18.81 14.04 -15.58
C GLY A 305 18.43 15.32 -16.36
N ARG A 306 17.13 15.61 -16.56
CA ARG A 306 16.65 16.90 -17.11
C ARG A 306 16.73 17.99 -16.05
N ALA A 307 16.23 17.73 -14.85
CA ALA A 307 16.25 18.67 -13.72
C ALA A 307 17.68 19.05 -13.32
N ALA A 308 18.60 18.09 -13.23
CA ALA A 308 20.00 18.34 -12.90
C ALA A 308 20.71 19.23 -13.94
N ARG A 309 20.41 19.06 -15.24
CA ARG A 309 20.92 19.95 -16.29
C ARG A 309 20.35 21.36 -16.16
N SER A 310 19.03 21.50 -16.02
CA SER A 310 18.38 22.79 -15.81
C SER A 310 18.94 23.55 -14.58
N ALA A 311 19.20 22.84 -13.48
CA ALA A 311 19.84 23.41 -12.30
C ALA A 311 21.29 23.87 -12.58
N ALA A 312 22.10 23.05 -13.26
CA ALA A 312 23.47 23.40 -13.60
C ALA A 312 23.56 24.60 -14.56
N ASP A 313 22.61 24.71 -15.50
CA ASP A 313 22.47 25.85 -16.42
C ASP A 313 22.07 27.12 -15.64
N ALA A 314 21.08 27.05 -14.75
CA ALA A 314 20.69 28.15 -13.87
C ALA A 314 21.85 28.61 -12.95
N ASP A 315 22.63 27.69 -12.39
CA ASP A 315 23.82 28.00 -11.60
C ASP A 315 24.94 28.62 -12.46
N ALA A 316 25.04 28.26 -13.74
CA ALA A 316 25.97 28.91 -14.68
C ALA A 316 25.52 30.33 -15.04
N GLU A 317 24.23 30.56 -15.27
CA GLU A 317 23.67 31.89 -15.50
C GLU A 317 23.81 32.79 -14.28
N LEU A 318 23.49 32.29 -13.09
CA LEU A 318 23.62 33.00 -11.82
C LEU A 318 25.08 33.36 -11.51
N ARG A 319 26.05 32.48 -11.82
CA ARG A 319 27.49 32.82 -11.77
C ARG A 319 27.86 33.93 -12.76
N ARG A 320 27.38 33.87 -14.02
CA ARG A 320 27.61 34.93 -15.02
C ARG A 320 26.98 36.26 -14.60
N ALA A 321 25.78 36.23 -14.01
CA ALA A 321 25.08 37.43 -13.54
C ALA A 321 25.81 38.08 -12.36
N ARG A 322 26.28 37.28 -11.39
CA ARG A 322 27.13 37.75 -10.28
C ARG A 322 28.44 38.35 -10.77
N ALA A 323 29.09 37.74 -11.77
CA ALA A 323 30.31 38.30 -12.35
C ALA A 323 30.08 39.66 -13.02
N ARG A 324 29.02 39.81 -13.83
CA ARG A 324 28.63 41.10 -14.43
C ARG A 324 28.26 42.16 -13.39
N LEU A 325 27.60 41.76 -12.30
CA LEU A 325 27.27 42.67 -11.20
C LEU A 325 28.55 43.18 -10.52
N ALA A 326 29.48 42.30 -10.18
CA ALA A 326 30.76 42.67 -9.58
C ALA A 326 31.60 43.59 -10.49
N GLU A 327 31.60 43.33 -11.80
CA GLU A 327 32.24 44.18 -12.81
C GLU A 327 31.59 45.58 -12.88
N ALA A 328 30.25 45.64 -12.90
CA ALA A 328 29.51 46.90 -12.90
C ALA A 328 29.67 47.70 -11.60
N GLU A 329 29.71 47.02 -10.45
CA GLU A 329 29.99 47.63 -9.14
C GLU A 329 31.42 48.18 -9.07
N ALA A 330 32.41 47.45 -9.58
CA ALA A 330 33.78 47.91 -9.66
C ALA A 330 33.92 49.13 -10.59
N ALA A 331 33.28 49.11 -11.76
CA ALA A 331 33.25 50.24 -12.69
C ALA A 331 32.55 51.47 -12.09
N ALA A 332 31.42 51.28 -11.40
CA ALA A 332 30.73 52.35 -10.69
C ALA A 332 31.55 52.91 -9.51
N GLY A 333 32.31 52.05 -8.81
CA GLY A 333 33.27 52.44 -7.79
C GLY A 333 34.36 53.34 -8.35
N ALA A 334 35.02 52.92 -9.43
CA ALA A 334 36.06 53.70 -10.10
C ALA A 334 35.56 55.03 -10.68
N ALA A 335 34.34 55.04 -11.24
CA ALA A 335 33.70 56.28 -11.70
C ALA A 335 33.42 57.25 -10.54
N ARG A 336 33.00 56.75 -9.37
CA ARG A 336 32.78 57.58 -8.17
C ARG A 336 34.08 58.14 -7.60
N THR A 337 35.17 57.37 -7.56
CA THR A 337 36.47 57.89 -7.08
C THR A 337 37.01 58.96 -8.03
N SER A 338 37.00 58.70 -9.34
CA SER A 338 37.43 59.68 -10.34
C SER A 338 36.59 60.97 -10.31
N ALA A 339 35.26 60.87 -10.13
CA ALA A 339 34.39 62.04 -9.97
C ALA A 339 34.66 62.81 -8.66
N LYS A 340 35.06 62.14 -7.58
CA LYS A 340 35.46 62.78 -6.32
C LYS A 340 36.81 63.50 -6.47
N GLU A 341 37.77 62.88 -7.15
CA GLU A 341 39.07 63.48 -7.46
C GLU A 341 38.90 64.74 -8.33
N ALA A 342 38.11 64.66 -9.41
CA ALA A 342 37.80 65.81 -10.25
C ALA A 342 37.18 66.98 -9.45
N ARG A 343 36.17 66.70 -8.60
CA ARG A 343 35.60 67.71 -7.71
C ARG A 343 36.63 68.30 -6.75
N SER A 344 37.50 67.49 -6.16
CA SER A 344 38.54 68.00 -5.25
C SER A 344 39.54 68.94 -5.95
N VAL A 345 39.81 68.74 -7.23
CA VAL A 345 40.63 69.65 -8.06
C VAL A 345 39.88 70.95 -8.33
N ASP A 346 38.58 70.89 -8.63
CA ASP A 346 37.76 72.08 -8.87
C ASP A 346 37.48 72.88 -7.58
N ASP A 347 37.28 72.22 -6.44
CA ASP A 347 37.18 72.84 -5.11
C ASP A 347 38.48 73.58 -4.74
N ALA A 348 39.65 72.97 -5.01
CA ALA A 348 40.95 73.60 -4.80
C ALA A 348 41.16 74.84 -5.70
N ARG A 349 40.68 74.80 -6.95
CA ARG A 349 40.70 75.95 -7.87
C ARG A 349 39.76 77.06 -7.39
N LEU A 350 38.55 76.72 -6.95
CA LEU A 350 37.56 77.68 -6.43
C LEU A 350 38.11 78.39 -5.19
N TRP A 351 38.72 77.65 -4.26
CA TRP A 351 39.33 78.22 -3.06
C TRP A 351 40.43 79.24 -3.41
N LEU A 352 41.32 78.91 -4.35
CA LEU A 352 42.38 79.81 -4.81
C LEU A 352 41.83 81.09 -5.47
N LEU A 353 40.74 80.98 -6.24
CA LEU A 353 40.07 82.14 -6.85
C LEU A 353 39.42 83.04 -5.79
N LEU A 354 38.74 82.45 -4.80
CA LEU A 354 38.14 83.20 -3.70
C LEU A 354 39.18 83.92 -2.85
N GLU A 355 40.31 83.26 -2.54
CA GLU A 355 41.42 83.88 -1.81
C GLU A 355 42.01 85.06 -2.59
N THR A 356 42.26 84.91 -3.90
CA THR A 356 42.78 86.03 -4.71
C THR A 356 41.80 87.22 -4.81
N ILE A 357 40.48 86.97 -4.88
CA ILE A 357 39.46 88.03 -4.81
C ILE A 357 39.43 88.69 -3.42
N GLY A 358 39.54 87.90 -2.34
CA GLY A 358 39.61 88.41 -0.97
C GLY A 358 40.80 89.36 -0.77
N GLN A 359 42.00 88.95 -1.19
CA GLN A 359 43.19 89.78 -1.13
C GLN A 359 43.07 91.04 -2.02
N ALA A 360 42.49 90.92 -3.22
CA ALA A 360 42.23 92.07 -4.09
C ALA A 360 41.26 93.08 -3.46
N ALA A 361 40.19 92.62 -2.80
CA ALA A 361 39.24 93.48 -2.10
C ALA A 361 39.87 94.18 -0.88
N VAL A 362 40.72 93.49 -0.11
CA VAL A 362 41.49 94.09 0.99
C VAL A 362 42.46 95.15 0.48
N GLY A 363 43.17 94.87 -0.63
CA GLY A 363 44.04 95.82 -1.30
C GLY A 363 43.29 97.06 -1.77
N LEU A 364 42.15 96.89 -2.46
CA LEU A 364 41.32 97.99 -2.94
C LEU A 364 40.78 98.87 -1.79
N ARG A 365 40.34 98.26 -0.67
CA ARG A 365 39.90 99.02 0.52
C ARG A 365 41.02 99.88 1.11
N ARG A 366 42.26 99.38 1.07
CA ARG A 366 43.45 100.10 1.55
C ARG A 366 43.83 101.26 0.62
N GLU A 367 43.85 101.04 -0.70
CA GLU A 367 44.15 102.08 -1.69
C GLU A 367 43.09 103.19 -1.72
N LEU A 368 41.81 102.85 -1.55
CA LEU A 368 40.70 103.81 -1.49
C LEU A 368 40.52 104.49 -0.11
N ALA A 369 41.37 104.18 0.88
CA ALA A 369 41.33 104.73 2.24
C ALA A 369 39.93 104.70 2.90
N LEU A 370 39.20 103.58 2.72
CA LEU A 370 37.83 103.44 3.22
C LEU A 370 37.80 102.96 4.67
N ASP A 371 37.71 103.92 5.60
CA ASP A 371 37.45 103.66 7.02
C ASP A 371 35.99 103.19 7.27
N PRO A 372 35.72 102.45 8.37
CA PRO A 372 34.35 102.09 8.76
C PRO A 372 33.52 103.35 9.07
N VAL A 373 32.36 103.49 8.43
CA VAL A 373 31.43 104.61 8.66
C VAL A 373 30.51 104.38 9.87
N ASP A 374 30.32 105.44 10.67
CA ASP A 374 29.48 105.44 11.88
C ASP A 374 27.97 105.67 11.62
N ALA A 375 27.60 106.10 10.41
CA ALA A 375 26.22 106.36 9.98
C ALA A 375 25.87 105.58 8.71
N LEU A 376 24.63 105.07 8.64
CA LEU A 376 24.16 104.28 7.51
C LEU A 376 23.40 105.15 6.49
N PRO A 377 23.33 104.76 5.20
CA PRO A 377 22.76 105.60 4.14
C PRO A 377 21.31 106.01 4.40
N ALA A 378 20.47 105.14 4.97
CA ALA A 378 19.11 105.49 5.35
C ALA A 378 18.98 106.33 6.64
N ASP A 379 20.04 106.54 7.44
CA ASP A 379 20.05 107.60 8.46
C ASP A 379 20.06 108.98 7.80
N PHE A 380 20.86 109.18 6.74
CA PHE A 380 20.87 110.42 5.96
C PHE A 380 19.51 110.70 5.30
N VAL A 381 18.72 109.67 4.97
CA VAL A 381 17.33 109.86 4.48
C VAL A 381 16.38 110.27 5.59
N ALA A 382 16.56 109.74 6.80
CA ALA A 382 15.77 110.13 7.96
C ALA A 382 16.02 111.60 8.34
N ASP A 383 17.27 112.05 8.29
CA ASP A 383 17.66 113.45 8.52
C ASP A 383 17.23 114.37 7.36
N ALA A 384 17.37 113.92 6.11
CA ALA A 384 16.89 114.67 4.92
C ALA A 384 15.36 114.79 4.85
N PHE A 385 14.61 114.07 5.70
CA PHE A 385 13.17 114.30 5.88
C PHE A 385 12.83 115.62 6.60
N ALA A 386 13.79 116.55 6.69
CA ALA A 386 13.60 117.98 6.89
C ALA A 386 13.20 118.76 5.61
N ASP A 387 13.84 118.58 4.43
CA ASP A 387 13.62 119.45 3.25
C ASP A 387 13.81 118.81 1.84
N GLN A 388 12.75 118.94 1.00
CA GLN A 388 12.63 119.09 -0.48
C GLN A 388 13.43 118.21 -1.52
N PRO A 389 13.10 118.21 -2.85
CA PRO A 389 12.92 116.92 -3.58
C PRO A 389 13.62 116.70 -4.95
N GLY A 390 13.61 115.43 -5.43
CA GLY A 390 13.94 114.99 -6.81
C GLY A 390 15.25 114.18 -6.96
N VAL A 391 15.59 113.43 -8.03
CA VAL A 391 14.86 112.87 -9.21
C VAL A 391 15.37 111.39 -9.40
N ALA A 392 15.32 110.73 -10.58
CA ALA A 392 15.71 109.30 -10.73
C ALA A 392 16.01 108.75 -12.15
N THR A 393 16.77 107.64 -12.20
CA THR A 393 16.85 106.53 -13.20
C THR A 393 17.36 105.23 -12.48
N GLY A 394 17.40 104.00 -13.04
CA GLY A 394 16.71 103.46 -14.22
C GLY A 394 17.34 102.22 -14.93
N ALA A 395 17.37 101.00 -14.33
CA ALA A 395 17.73 99.73 -15.01
C ALA A 395 16.93 98.51 -14.47
N ALA A 396 16.87 97.36 -15.18
CA ALA A 396 15.80 96.35 -14.99
C ALA A 396 16.22 94.86 -14.99
N THR A 397 15.57 94.02 -14.16
CA THR A 397 15.37 92.56 -14.41
C THR A 397 14.18 91.95 -13.62
N ARG A 398 13.86 90.66 -13.85
CA ARG A 398 12.51 90.04 -13.71
C ARG A 398 12.15 89.48 -12.32
N ALA A 399 10.85 89.27 -12.09
CA ALA A 399 10.25 88.80 -10.84
C ALA A 399 9.59 87.40 -10.92
N ARG A 400 9.66 86.64 -9.82
CA ARG A 400 8.71 85.61 -9.32
C ARG A 400 9.18 85.11 -7.94
N ASP A 401 8.28 84.52 -7.15
CA ASP A 401 8.39 84.17 -5.69
C ASP A 401 8.56 85.33 -4.71
N THR A 402 7.52 86.16 -4.62
CA THR A 402 7.45 87.35 -3.75
C THR A 402 6.99 87.02 -2.31
N ASP A 403 6.31 85.88 -2.09
CA ASP A 403 5.52 85.62 -0.87
C ASP A 403 6.06 84.48 0.03
N ASP A 404 7.28 83.98 -0.22
CA ASP A 404 7.91 82.91 0.57
C ASP A 404 8.70 83.45 1.79
N PRO A 405 8.42 83.01 3.03
CA PRO A 405 9.22 83.37 4.20
C PRO A 405 10.65 82.78 4.19
N ALA A 406 10.91 81.64 3.55
CA ALA A 406 12.27 81.09 3.49
C ALA A 406 13.20 81.96 2.62
N ARG A 407 12.67 82.55 1.55
CA ARG A 407 13.35 83.61 0.78
C ARG A 407 13.63 84.87 1.60
N LEU A 408 12.72 85.28 2.49
CA LEU A 408 12.97 86.39 3.41
C LEU A 408 14.15 86.08 4.34
N ASP A 409 14.18 84.89 4.94
CA ASP A 409 15.30 84.43 5.78
C ASP A 409 16.63 84.38 5.00
N GLN A 410 16.63 83.91 3.75
CA GLN A 410 17.84 83.90 2.90
C GLN A 410 18.37 85.29 2.59
N LEU A 411 17.49 86.28 2.39
CA LEU A 411 17.89 87.66 2.10
C LEU A 411 18.36 88.42 3.35
N LEU A 412 17.81 88.12 4.53
CA LEU A 412 18.27 88.65 5.82
C LEU A 412 19.53 87.93 6.36
N ALA A 413 19.86 86.76 5.82
CA ALA A 413 21.15 86.12 6.09
C ALA A 413 22.33 86.76 5.32
N LEU A 414 22.06 87.71 4.41
CA LEU A 414 23.10 88.46 3.70
C LEU A 414 23.72 89.53 4.62
N PRO A 415 25.04 89.73 4.60
CA PRO A 415 25.69 90.65 5.51
C PRO A 415 25.26 92.10 5.28
N ARG A 416 24.80 92.77 6.35
CA ARG A 416 24.36 94.18 6.37
C ARG A 416 23.15 94.44 5.47
N ALA A 417 22.15 93.56 5.46
CA ALA A 417 20.91 93.83 4.76
C ALA A 417 20.18 95.05 5.38
N HIS A 418 19.22 95.60 4.62
CA HIS A 418 18.34 96.67 5.07
C HIS A 418 16.90 96.30 4.77
N LEU A 419 16.09 96.13 5.82
CA LEU A 419 14.68 95.77 5.71
C LEU A 419 13.79 97.01 5.82
N VAL A 420 13.12 97.37 4.74
CA VAL A 420 12.14 98.47 4.69
C VAL A 420 10.72 97.90 4.64
N VAL A 421 9.82 98.38 5.50
CA VAL A 421 8.48 97.80 5.70
C VAL A 421 7.40 98.86 5.52
N ASP A 422 6.45 98.58 4.62
CA ASP A 422 5.19 99.32 4.48
C ASP A 422 4.25 98.92 5.62
N GLY A 423 4.15 99.81 6.61
CA GLY A 423 3.49 99.54 7.87
C GLY A 423 2.01 99.19 7.70
N TYR A 424 1.22 100.05 7.08
CA TYR A 424 -0.23 99.82 6.99
C TYR A 424 -0.61 98.73 5.98
N ASN A 425 0.21 98.47 4.96
CA ASN A 425 0.00 97.33 4.06
C ASN A 425 0.11 96.00 4.82
N VAL A 426 1.12 95.89 5.69
CA VAL A 426 1.32 94.72 6.57
C VAL A 426 0.24 94.65 7.67
N THR A 427 -0.05 95.74 8.37
CA THR A 427 -1.00 95.69 9.50
C THR A 427 -2.44 95.44 9.07
N LYS A 428 -2.90 96.03 7.97
CA LYS A 428 -4.26 95.82 7.45
C LYS A 428 -4.49 94.38 6.99
N ARG A 429 -3.45 93.71 6.44
CA ARG A 429 -3.53 92.27 6.09
C ARG A 429 -3.46 91.34 7.30
N GLY A 430 -2.57 91.62 8.25
CA GLY A 430 -2.31 90.70 9.36
C GLY A 430 -3.26 90.81 10.54
N PHE A 431 -3.78 92.00 10.83
CA PHE A 431 -4.56 92.28 12.05
C PHE A 431 -5.43 93.54 11.91
N GLY A 432 -6.14 93.64 10.77
CA GLY A 432 -7.00 94.78 10.41
C GLY A 432 -8.14 95.08 11.40
N GLU A 433 -8.60 94.09 12.16
CA GLU A 433 -9.64 94.22 13.20
C GLU A 433 -9.20 95.01 14.46
N MET A 434 -7.91 95.34 14.58
CA MET A 434 -7.36 96.07 15.74
C MET A 434 -7.35 97.59 15.52
N SER A 435 -7.32 98.38 16.60
CA SER A 435 -7.16 99.84 16.47
C SER A 435 -5.80 100.21 15.88
N LEU A 436 -5.71 101.32 15.11
CA LEU A 436 -4.47 101.71 14.42
C LEU A 436 -3.25 101.89 15.34
N GLU A 437 -3.47 102.22 16.62
CA GLU A 437 -2.41 102.25 17.63
C GLU A 437 -1.91 100.84 18.00
N GLN A 438 -2.83 99.92 18.29
CA GLN A 438 -2.52 98.51 18.57
C GLN A 438 -1.84 97.84 17.38
N GLN A 439 -2.32 98.12 16.16
CA GLN A 439 -1.70 97.68 14.91
C GLN A 439 -0.22 98.10 14.84
N ARG A 440 0.06 99.40 14.99
CA ARG A 440 1.43 99.95 14.94
C ARG A 440 2.33 99.36 16.04
N LYS A 441 1.84 99.32 17.28
CA LYS A 441 2.57 98.76 18.42
C LYS A 441 2.96 97.30 18.17
N ARG A 442 2.03 96.47 17.69
CA ARG A 442 2.28 95.04 17.40
C ARG A 442 3.34 94.86 16.31
N LEU A 443 3.26 95.62 15.21
CA LEU A 443 4.25 95.54 14.13
C LEU A 443 5.65 95.95 14.59
N ILE A 444 5.77 97.11 15.27
CA ILE A 444 7.06 97.62 15.75
C ILE A 444 7.74 96.63 16.73
N THR A 445 6.97 96.02 17.63
CA THR A 445 7.51 94.99 18.55
C THR A 445 8.01 93.76 17.80
N GLY A 446 7.26 93.25 16.81
CA GLY A 446 7.67 92.11 16.01
C GLY A 446 8.93 92.38 15.18
N LEU A 447 9.03 93.56 14.55
CA LEU A 447 10.22 94.00 13.83
C LEU A 447 11.45 94.14 14.71
N GLY A 448 11.27 94.51 15.99
CA GLY A 448 12.36 94.51 16.98
C GLY A 448 12.94 93.11 17.24
N GLY A 449 12.10 92.08 17.18
CA GLY A 449 12.54 90.68 17.26
C GLY A 449 13.40 90.27 16.06
N ILE A 450 13.03 90.68 14.84
CA ILE A 450 13.83 90.42 13.63
C ILE A 450 15.17 91.17 13.69
N ALA A 451 15.15 92.48 13.98
CA ALA A 451 16.37 93.29 14.09
C ALA A 451 17.38 92.72 15.10
N ALA A 452 16.89 92.21 16.24
CA ALA A 452 17.73 91.59 17.26
C ALA A 452 18.25 90.19 16.88
N GLN A 453 17.55 89.45 16.01
CA GLN A 453 17.96 88.12 15.54
C GLN A 453 19.00 88.19 14.41
N THR A 454 18.84 89.11 13.46
CA THR A 454 19.69 89.19 12.26
C THR A 454 20.79 90.24 12.39
N GLY A 455 20.59 91.27 13.23
CA GLY A 455 21.48 92.41 13.34
C GLY A 455 21.35 93.41 12.18
N ASP A 456 20.39 93.21 11.28
CA ASP A 456 20.13 94.09 10.14
C ASP A 456 19.49 95.41 10.56
N GLU A 457 19.64 96.39 9.68
CA GLU A 457 18.92 97.66 9.79
C GLU A 457 17.44 97.45 9.41
N VAL A 458 16.50 97.86 10.26
CA VAL A 458 15.06 97.74 9.98
C VAL A 458 14.40 99.11 10.01
N THR A 459 13.61 99.43 8.99
CA THR A 459 12.86 100.70 8.87
C THR A 459 11.40 100.41 8.54
N VAL A 460 10.46 100.91 9.35
CA VAL A 460 9.02 100.82 9.07
C VAL A 460 8.44 102.20 8.78
N VAL A 461 7.64 102.29 7.73
CA VAL A 461 7.02 103.53 7.23
C VAL A 461 5.51 103.43 7.39
N PHE A 462 4.89 104.42 8.04
CA PHE A 462 3.44 104.52 8.18
C PHE A 462 2.88 105.72 7.41
N ASP A 463 1.78 105.49 6.70
CA ASP A 463 1.09 106.53 5.92
C ASP A 463 0.14 107.39 6.76
N GLY A 464 0.33 108.71 6.78
CA GLY A 464 -0.62 109.64 7.37
C GLY A 464 -0.01 110.67 8.32
N ALA A 465 -0.45 111.91 8.16
CA ALA A 465 0.11 113.07 8.85
C ALA A 465 -0.53 113.34 10.21
N GLU A 466 -0.03 112.69 11.26
CA GLU A 466 -0.11 113.23 12.62
C GLU A 466 1.05 112.72 13.49
N ARG A 467 1.83 113.64 14.07
CA ARG A 467 2.93 113.30 15.00
C ARG A 467 2.33 113.05 16.39
N ILE A 468 1.62 111.93 16.53
CA ILE A 468 0.82 111.58 17.72
C ILE A 468 1.73 111.46 18.96
N PRO A 469 1.50 112.25 20.03
CA PRO A 469 2.23 112.10 21.29
C PRO A 469 1.93 110.75 21.94
N GLY A 470 2.95 110.05 22.44
CA GLY A 470 2.78 108.79 23.19
C GLY A 470 3.11 107.50 22.43
N LEU A 471 3.81 107.56 21.29
CA LEU A 471 4.35 106.36 20.64
C LEU A 471 5.26 105.56 21.62
N PRO A 472 5.12 104.23 21.74
CA PRO A 472 6.01 103.42 22.59
C PRO A 472 7.48 103.53 22.12
N PRO A 473 8.46 103.40 23.04
CA PRO A 473 9.87 103.51 22.70
C PRO A 473 10.24 102.48 21.62
N THR A 474 10.90 102.94 20.56
CA THR A 474 11.29 102.09 19.44
C THR A 474 12.39 101.10 19.88
N PRO A 475 12.27 99.80 19.57
CA PRO A 475 13.33 98.83 19.81
C PRO A 475 14.65 99.24 19.14
N ARG A 476 15.79 98.93 19.77
CA ARG A 476 17.11 99.12 19.15
C ARG A 476 17.17 98.37 17.81
N GLY A 477 17.65 99.03 16.76
CA GLY A 477 17.70 98.49 15.40
C GLY A 477 16.46 98.73 14.54
N VAL A 478 15.37 99.28 15.09
CA VAL A 478 14.15 99.60 14.33
C VAL A 478 13.92 101.12 14.27
N ARG A 479 13.97 101.67 13.05
CA ARG A 479 13.63 103.07 12.73
C ARG A 479 12.17 103.16 12.30
N VAL A 480 11.41 104.11 12.85
CA VAL A 480 9.98 104.33 12.53
C VAL A 480 9.81 105.69 11.89
N LEU A 481 9.24 105.73 10.69
CA LEU A 481 9.01 106.94 9.91
C LEU A 481 7.51 107.11 9.57
N PHE A 482 7.07 108.35 9.38
CA PHE A 482 5.70 108.70 8.99
C PHE A 482 5.73 109.56 7.72
N SER A 483 4.80 109.34 6.79
CA SER A 483 4.67 110.17 5.59
C SER A 483 4.18 111.59 5.91
N ARG A 484 4.50 112.55 5.04
CA ARG A 484 4.07 113.96 5.19
C ARG A 484 2.63 114.15 4.70
N LYS A 485 2.00 115.26 5.09
CA LYS A 485 0.64 115.60 4.61
C LYS A 485 0.65 115.84 3.09
N GLY A 486 0.10 114.89 2.33
CA GLY A 486 0.07 114.93 0.86
C GLY A 486 1.17 114.11 0.17
N GLU A 487 1.98 113.35 0.92
CA GLU A 487 2.95 112.37 0.44
C GLU A 487 2.52 110.98 0.91
N THR A 488 2.64 109.96 0.06
CA THR A 488 2.30 108.58 0.44
C THR A 488 3.51 107.86 1.05
N ALA A 489 3.27 106.84 1.89
CA ALA A 489 4.32 105.95 2.37
C ALA A 489 5.18 105.36 1.22
N ASP A 490 4.55 105.04 0.10
CA ASP A 490 5.16 104.52 -1.13
C ASP A 490 6.30 105.40 -1.66
N GLU A 491 6.12 106.71 -1.69
CA GLU A 491 7.12 107.67 -2.17
C GLU A 491 8.33 107.76 -1.24
N LEU A 492 8.10 107.72 0.07
CA LEU A 492 9.13 107.65 1.11
C LEU A 492 9.90 106.31 1.03
N ILE A 493 9.22 105.19 0.85
CA ILE A 493 9.86 103.87 0.65
C ILE A 493 10.74 103.86 -0.60
N ARG A 494 10.27 104.38 -1.74
CA ARG A 494 11.06 104.53 -2.97
C ARG A 494 12.29 105.42 -2.77
N ARG A 495 12.23 106.40 -1.86
CA ARG A 495 13.34 107.30 -1.56
C ARG A 495 14.40 106.65 -0.66
N LEU A 496 13.97 105.93 0.38
CA LEU A 496 14.86 105.12 1.22
C LEU A 496 15.70 104.17 0.37
N VAL A 497 15.04 103.41 -0.50
CA VAL A 497 15.69 102.46 -1.41
C VAL A 497 16.67 103.13 -2.38
N ARG A 498 16.38 104.36 -2.85
CA ARG A 498 17.25 105.09 -3.78
C ARG A 498 18.52 105.63 -3.13
N ALA A 499 18.49 105.93 -1.83
CA ALA A 499 19.65 106.44 -1.11
C ALA A 499 20.64 105.36 -0.69
N GLU A 500 20.19 104.10 -0.62
CA GLU A 500 21.06 102.97 -0.33
C GLU A 500 22.04 102.71 -1.50
N PRO A 501 23.34 102.47 -1.22
CA PRO A 501 24.35 102.21 -2.22
C PRO A 501 24.01 101.00 -3.09
N SER A 502 24.21 101.15 -4.40
CA SER A 502 24.09 100.05 -5.36
C SER A 502 25.01 98.89 -4.98
N GLY A 503 24.43 97.80 -4.50
CA GLY A 503 25.15 96.61 -4.04
C GLY A 503 24.84 96.19 -2.60
N ARG A 504 24.25 97.07 -1.77
CA ARG A 504 23.70 96.66 -0.47
C ARG A 504 22.37 95.91 -0.68
N PRO A 505 22.13 94.76 -0.03
CA PRO A 505 20.83 94.08 -0.10
C PRO A 505 19.74 94.88 0.62
N VAL A 506 18.86 95.52 -0.13
CA VAL A 506 17.67 96.21 0.41
C VAL A 506 16.44 95.34 0.16
N VAL A 507 15.74 94.94 1.22
CA VAL A 507 14.52 94.12 1.17
C VAL A 507 13.34 95.01 1.49
N VAL A 508 12.32 95.03 0.63
CA VAL A 508 11.14 95.88 0.81
C VAL A 508 9.90 95.01 1.00
N ILE A 509 9.23 95.14 2.14
CA ILE A 509 7.96 94.47 2.41
C ILE A 509 6.81 95.40 2.04
N SER A 510 6.16 95.15 0.91
CA SER A 510 4.85 95.69 0.57
C SER A 510 4.18 94.80 -0.47
N SER A 511 2.88 94.56 -0.31
CA SER A 511 2.06 93.89 -1.32
C SER A 511 1.44 94.85 -2.34
N ASP A 512 1.78 96.14 -2.32
CA ASP A 512 1.42 97.05 -3.42
C ASP A 512 2.34 96.84 -4.64
N ARG A 513 1.73 96.72 -5.82
CA ARG A 513 2.47 96.50 -7.08
C ARG A 513 3.24 97.74 -7.52
N GLU A 514 2.72 98.93 -7.29
CA GLU A 514 3.39 100.17 -7.66
C GLU A 514 4.63 100.40 -6.78
N VAL A 515 4.54 100.11 -5.47
CA VAL A 515 5.71 100.08 -4.58
C VAL A 515 6.72 99.03 -5.07
N ALA A 516 6.28 97.78 -5.25
CA ALA A 516 7.16 96.69 -5.65
C ALA A 516 7.91 96.95 -6.96
N ASP A 517 7.25 97.52 -7.97
CA ASP A 517 7.88 97.88 -9.24
C ASP A 517 8.74 99.14 -9.13
N GLY A 518 8.36 100.11 -8.29
CA GLY A 518 9.13 101.32 -8.02
C GLY A 518 10.47 101.03 -7.32
N VAL A 519 10.47 100.16 -6.31
CA VAL A 519 11.69 99.79 -5.57
C VAL A 519 12.58 98.80 -6.32
N ARG A 520 11.99 97.88 -7.11
CA ARG A 520 12.75 96.94 -7.94
C ARG A 520 13.60 97.64 -9.01
N ARG A 521 13.15 98.79 -9.53
CA ARG A 521 13.92 99.65 -10.45
C ARG A 521 15.18 100.28 -9.82
N HIS A 522 15.26 100.26 -8.49
CA HIS A 522 16.38 100.77 -7.70
C HIS A 522 17.19 99.64 -7.03
N GLY A 523 17.00 98.37 -7.45
CA GLY A 523 17.82 97.24 -7.01
C GLY A 523 17.36 96.55 -5.73
N ALA A 524 16.30 97.01 -5.08
CA ALA A 524 15.72 96.32 -3.93
C ALA A 524 14.99 95.02 -4.32
N TYR A 525 14.90 94.11 -3.34
CA TYR A 525 14.12 92.89 -3.36
C TYR A 525 12.73 93.14 -2.74
N PRO A 526 11.68 93.42 -3.54
CA PRO A 526 10.33 93.47 -3.02
C PRO A 526 9.84 92.07 -2.65
N LEU A 527 9.24 91.95 -1.47
CA LEU A 527 8.53 90.78 -0.96
C LEU A 527 7.15 91.20 -0.42
N GLY A 528 6.22 90.26 -0.38
CA GLY A 528 4.86 90.51 0.08
C GLY A 528 4.76 90.63 1.60
N ALA A 529 3.74 91.33 2.07
CA ALA A 529 3.40 91.41 3.48
C ALA A 529 3.22 90.03 4.13
N ASP A 530 2.71 89.06 3.37
CA ASP A 530 2.46 87.70 3.81
C ASP A 530 3.76 86.93 4.19
N SER A 531 4.90 87.21 3.55
CA SER A 531 6.21 86.65 3.93
C SER A 531 6.61 87.09 5.34
N LEU A 532 6.48 88.40 5.61
CA LEU A 532 6.82 89.00 6.90
C LEU A 532 5.84 88.53 7.99
N LEU A 533 4.54 88.51 7.73
CA LEU A 533 3.53 88.05 8.69
C LEU A 533 3.74 86.58 9.06
N ARG A 534 4.04 85.71 8.09
CA ARG A 534 4.38 84.30 8.35
C ARG A 534 5.69 84.15 9.13
N ARG A 535 6.67 85.01 8.90
CA ARG A 535 7.93 84.99 9.65
C ARG A 535 7.77 85.47 11.09
N LEU A 536 7.01 86.55 11.30
CA LEU A 536 6.65 87.09 12.61
C LEU A 536 5.75 86.17 13.44
N ALA A 537 5.04 85.22 12.81
CA ALA A 537 4.29 84.18 13.50
C ALA A 537 5.15 82.97 13.95
N ARG A 538 6.41 82.90 13.52
CA ARG A 538 7.38 81.84 13.88
C ARG A 538 8.42 82.30 14.92
N SER A 539 8.45 83.59 15.24
CA SER A 539 9.34 84.27 16.20
C SER A 539 8.57 84.70 17.45
#